data_AF-A0A7S3WZ27-F1
#
_entry.id   AF-A0A7S3WZ27-F1
#
_cell.length_a   1.000
_cell.length_b   1.000
_cell.length_c   1.000
_cell.angle_alpha   90.00
_cell.angle_beta   90.00
_cell.angle_gamma   90.00
#
_symmetry.space_group_name_H-M   'P 1'
#
loop_
_entity.id
_entity.type
_entity.pdbx_description
1 polymer ?
#
loop_
_entity_poly.entity_id
_entity_poly.type
_entity_poly.pdbx_seq_one_letter_code
_entity_poly.pdbx_strand_id
1 'polypeptide(L)'
;MDGAGAKKNLFFIGATNRPDILDEALIRPGRLDQLIYIPLPDKPSRLNIFKANLRKSPIAPNVNMDFCADLTENFTGADITELCQRACKAAIREAISAEEERRRLAADNGEDAEMDNDMEDPVPVITRRHFEEAFAAARRSVNTHDLHKFEEFRKKFDPVYAKKSQGDNQRVRINWPEDNSAQFAAAEDDDDLYD
;
A
#
# COMPACT_ATOMS: atom_id res chain seq x y z
N MET A 1 3.91 -29.15 -1.06
CA MET A 1 2.64 -28.72 -1.69
C MET A 1 2.02 -29.86 -2.49
N ASP A 2 2.82 -30.65 -3.22
CA ASP A 2 2.42 -31.82 -4.04
C ASP A 2 1.80 -33.04 -3.28
N GLY A 3 1.41 -32.87 -2.01
CA GLY A 3 0.84 -33.92 -1.16
C GLY A 3 -0.49 -33.54 -0.50
N ALA A 4 -1.07 -32.39 -0.84
CA ALA A 4 -2.42 -32.04 -0.41
C ALA A 4 -3.41 -32.86 -1.27
N GLY A 5 -3.86 -34.01 -0.75
CA GLY A 5 -4.86 -34.85 -1.40
C GLY A 5 -6.11 -34.06 -1.84
N ALA A 6 -6.78 -34.57 -2.87
CA ALA A 6 -7.76 -33.92 -3.76
C ALA A 6 -8.99 -33.21 -3.16
N LYS A 7 -9.06 -32.96 -1.84
CA LYS A 7 -10.22 -32.37 -1.15
C LYS A 7 -9.85 -31.38 -0.04
N LYS A 8 -9.00 -30.40 -0.32
CA LYS A 8 -8.79 -29.27 0.60
C LYS A 8 -8.72 -27.94 -0.16
N ASN A 9 -9.62 -27.02 0.20
CA ASN A 9 -9.61 -25.62 -0.23
C ASN A 9 -8.48 -24.88 0.51
N LEU A 10 -7.23 -25.18 0.15
CA LEU A 10 -6.04 -24.54 0.72
C LEU A 10 -5.48 -23.54 -0.29
N PHE A 11 -5.28 -22.30 0.15
CA PHE A 11 -4.58 -21.26 -0.61
C PHE A 11 -3.29 -20.88 0.10
N PHE A 12 -2.17 -20.90 -0.61
CA PHE A 12 -0.86 -20.59 -0.06
C PHE A 12 -0.41 -19.20 -0.53
N ILE A 13 0.00 -18.36 0.42
CA ILE A 13 0.59 -17.04 0.15
C ILE A 13 1.95 -16.99 0.83
N GLY A 14 2.99 -16.70 0.07
CA GLY A 14 4.32 -16.40 0.57
C GLY A 14 4.66 -14.92 0.38
N ALA A 15 5.45 -14.35 1.28
CA ALA A 15 5.99 -13.00 1.16
C ALA A 15 7.49 -13.02 1.44
N THR A 16 8.28 -12.35 0.61
CA THR A 16 9.74 -12.23 0.78
C THR A 16 10.23 -10.84 0.38
N ASN A 17 11.18 -10.30 1.16
CA ASN A 17 11.91 -9.07 0.82
C ASN A 17 13.24 -9.36 0.11
N ARG A 18 13.58 -10.65 -0.09
CA ARG A 18 14.80 -11.13 -0.72
C ARG A 18 14.43 -12.12 -1.82
N PRO A 19 13.97 -11.62 -2.97
CA PRO A 19 13.55 -12.50 -4.05
C PRO A 19 14.74 -13.05 -4.85
N ASP A 20 15.94 -12.51 -4.64
CA ASP A 20 17.23 -12.93 -5.22
C ASP A 20 17.68 -14.33 -4.76
N ILE A 21 17.28 -14.75 -3.56
CA ILE A 21 17.66 -16.02 -2.95
C ILE A 21 16.57 -17.09 -3.03
N LEU A 22 15.45 -16.80 -3.72
CA LEU A 22 14.32 -17.71 -3.81
C LEU A 22 14.64 -18.88 -4.75
N ASP A 23 14.37 -20.11 -4.30
CA ASP A 23 14.57 -21.32 -5.10
C ASP A 23 13.55 -21.36 -6.27
N GLU A 24 14.05 -21.45 -7.50
CA GLU A 24 13.24 -21.57 -8.72
C GLU A 24 12.31 -22.77 -8.70
N ALA A 25 12.63 -23.82 -7.93
CA ALA A 25 11.77 -24.98 -7.77
C ALA A 25 10.43 -24.64 -7.10
N LEU A 26 10.35 -23.56 -6.30
CA LEU A 26 9.12 -23.13 -5.65
C LEU A 26 8.17 -22.38 -6.61
N ILE A 27 8.71 -21.76 -7.66
CA ILE A 27 7.98 -20.90 -8.60
C ILE A 27 7.43 -21.72 -9.79
N ARG A 28 7.73 -23.03 -9.84
CA ARG A 28 7.21 -23.90 -10.91
C ARG A 28 5.69 -24.04 -10.82
N PRO A 29 5.00 -24.19 -11.98
CA PRO A 29 3.56 -24.44 -12.01
C PRO A 29 3.14 -25.59 -11.08
N GLY A 30 2.07 -25.38 -10.30
CA GLY A 30 1.59 -26.32 -9.28
C GLY A 30 2.07 -26.04 -7.85
N ARG A 31 2.91 -25.02 -7.63
CA ARG A 31 3.41 -24.59 -6.31
C ARG A 31 3.06 -23.13 -6.03
N LEU A 32 4.04 -22.22 -6.02
CA LEU A 32 3.84 -20.77 -5.95
C LEU A 32 3.92 -20.22 -7.38
N ASP A 33 2.88 -20.47 -8.16
CA ASP A 33 2.81 -20.19 -9.59
C ASP A 33 2.65 -18.69 -9.91
N GLN A 34 2.04 -17.91 -9.02
CA GLN A 34 1.83 -16.47 -9.17
C GLN A 34 2.83 -15.67 -8.33
N LEU A 35 3.68 -14.89 -9.02
CA LEU A 35 4.56 -13.92 -8.38
C LEU A 35 3.98 -12.51 -8.52
N ILE A 36 3.61 -11.89 -7.40
CA ILE A 36 3.03 -10.54 -7.37
C ILE A 36 4.03 -9.58 -6.74
N TYR A 37 4.43 -8.56 -7.49
CA TYR A 37 5.27 -7.48 -6.97
C TYR A 37 4.44 -6.42 -6.27
N ILE A 38 4.77 -6.13 -5.00
CA ILE A 38 4.16 -5.05 -4.22
C ILE A 38 5.13 -3.84 -4.24
N PRO A 39 4.81 -2.76 -4.99
CA PRO A 39 5.68 -1.57 -5.05
C PRO A 39 5.56 -0.71 -3.78
N LEU A 40 6.47 0.26 -3.64
CA LEU A 40 6.24 1.39 -2.73
C LEU A 40 5.01 2.20 -3.16
N PRO A 41 4.29 2.82 -2.20
CA PRO A 41 3.08 3.58 -2.51
C PRO A 41 3.40 4.84 -3.33
N ASP A 42 2.66 5.01 -4.43
CA ASP A 42 2.62 6.26 -5.19
C ASP A 42 1.89 7.36 -4.39
N LYS A 43 1.90 8.60 -4.89
CA LYS A 43 1.24 9.73 -4.20
C LYS A 43 -0.22 9.44 -3.79
N PRO A 44 -1.12 8.99 -4.68
CA PRO A 44 -2.50 8.70 -4.29
C PRO A 44 -2.59 7.55 -3.28
N SER A 45 -1.74 6.52 -3.37
CA SER A 45 -1.68 5.45 -2.36
C SER A 45 -1.20 5.99 -1.01
N ARG A 46 -0.21 6.88 -0.96
CA ARG A 46 0.25 7.52 0.29
C ARG A 46 -0.87 8.33 0.94
N LEU A 47 -1.61 9.11 0.15
CA LEU A 47 -2.80 9.83 0.63
C LEU A 47 -3.84 8.87 1.23
N ASN A 48 -4.08 7.74 0.57
CA ASN A 48 -5.01 6.72 1.08
C ASN A 48 -4.50 6.07 2.37
N ILE A 49 -3.18 5.84 2.51
CA ILE A 49 -2.58 5.33 3.74
C ILE A 49 -2.74 6.33 4.89
N PHE A 50 -2.52 7.63 4.65
CA PHE A 50 -2.79 8.68 5.64
C PHE A 50 -4.26 8.66 6.08
N LYS A 51 -5.19 8.68 5.11
CA LYS A 51 -6.63 8.63 5.37
C LYS A 51 -7.05 7.37 6.13
N ALA A 52 -6.49 6.21 5.79
CA ALA A 52 -6.81 4.95 6.44
C ALA A 52 -6.33 4.91 7.89
N ASN A 53 -5.10 5.39 8.14
CA ASN A 53 -4.52 5.44 9.49
C ASN A 53 -5.24 6.43 10.40
N LEU A 54 -5.64 7.59 9.87
CA LEU A 54 -6.25 8.67 10.63
C LEU A 54 -7.78 8.69 10.57
N ARG A 55 -8.41 7.66 9.97
CA ARG A 55 -9.87 7.59 9.75
C ARG A 55 -10.71 7.78 11.01
N LYS A 56 -10.18 7.38 12.17
CA LYS A 56 -10.86 7.47 13.47
C LYS A 56 -10.18 8.46 14.42
N SER A 57 -9.28 9.29 13.90
CA SER A 57 -8.51 10.25 14.70
C SER A 57 -9.06 11.66 14.50
N PRO A 58 -9.16 12.47 15.57
CA PRO A 58 -9.53 13.88 15.46
C PRO A 58 -8.37 14.67 14.87
N ILE A 59 -8.54 15.25 13.68
CA ILE A 59 -7.50 16.03 12.99
C ILE A 59 -7.97 17.47 12.88
N ALA A 60 -7.07 18.42 13.13
CA ALA A 60 -7.37 19.83 12.93
C ALA A 60 -7.66 20.12 11.43
N PRO A 61 -8.65 20.98 11.11
CA PRO A 61 -9.09 21.24 9.74
C PRO A 61 -8.00 21.89 8.88
N ASN A 62 -6.96 22.45 9.51
CA ASN A 62 -5.84 23.05 8.80
C ASN A 62 -4.81 22.01 8.32
N VAL A 63 -4.86 20.73 8.72
CA VAL A 63 -3.87 19.74 8.27
C VAL A 63 -4.22 19.22 6.86
N ASN A 64 -3.36 19.52 5.88
CA ASN A 64 -3.55 19.08 4.50
C ASN A 64 -2.85 17.73 4.25
N MET A 65 -3.63 16.66 4.16
CA MET A 65 -3.11 15.30 3.90
C MET A 65 -2.51 15.12 2.52
N ASP A 66 -2.95 15.88 1.51
CA ASP A 66 -2.38 15.85 0.16
C ASP A 66 -0.94 16.37 0.19
N PHE A 67 -0.73 17.48 0.91
CA PHE A 67 0.60 18.02 1.14
C PHE A 67 1.49 17.07 1.95
N CYS A 68 0.95 16.39 2.96
CA CYS A 68 1.69 15.34 3.67
C CYS A 68 2.10 14.17 2.73
N ALA A 69 1.24 13.82 1.76
CA ALA A 69 1.55 12.79 0.77
C ALA A 69 2.66 13.25 -0.21
N ASP A 70 2.75 14.54 -0.52
CA ASP A 70 3.85 15.11 -1.31
C ASP A 70 5.19 15.04 -0.58
N LEU A 71 5.20 15.35 0.72
CA LEU A 71 6.44 15.34 1.53
C LEU A 71 6.98 13.94 1.84
N THR A 72 6.21 12.88 1.59
CA THR A 72 6.55 11.49 1.95
C THR A 72 6.98 10.64 0.76
N GLU A 73 7.63 11.24 -0.23
CA GLU A 73 8.17 10.48 -1.36
C GLU A 73 9.16 9.38 -0.90
N ASN A 74 8.99 8.17 -1.45
CA ASN A 74 9.72 6.96 -1.10
C ASN A 74 9.51 6.44 0.34
N PHE A 75 8.48 6.90 1.05
CA PHE A 75 8.10 6.31 2.33
C PHE A 75 7.36 4.99 2.11
N THR A 76 7.61 4.01 2.97
CA THR A 76 6.78 2.79 3.02
C THR A 76 5.45 3.07 3.70
N GLY A 77 4.49 2.16 3.57
CA GLY A 77 3.25 2.25 4.35
C GLY A 77 3.49 2.19 5.86
N ALA A 78 4.54 1.49 6.31
CA ALA A 78 4.93 1.44 7.71
C ALA A 78 5.49 2.79 8.19
N ASP A 79 6.35 3.44 7.38
CA ASP A 79 6.93 4.75 7.71
C ASP A 79 5.83 5.81 7.89
N ILE A 80 4.82 5.82 6.99
CA ILE A 80 3.67 6.74 7.09
C ILE A 80 2.84 6.45 8.33
N THR A 81 2.62 5.17 8.64
CA THR A 81 1.86 4.75 9.83
C THR A 81 2.57 5.18 11.11
N GLU A 82 3.89 5.00 11.17
CA GLU A 82 4.72 5.43 12.30
C GLU A 82 4.69 6.96 12.46
N LEU A 83 4.75 7.71 11.36
CA LEU A 83 4.59 9.17 11.36
C LEU A 83 3.25 9.60 11.96
N CYS A 84 2.15 8.96 11.54
CA CYS A 84 0.81 9.23 12.10
C CYS A 84 0.75 8.91 13.60
N GLN A 85 1.34 7.80 14.03
CA GLN A 85 1.41 7.43 15.44
C GLN A 85 2.23 8.42 16.27
N ARG A 86 3.35 8.94 15.73
CA ARG A 86 4.14 9.98 16.40
C ARG A 86 3.34 11.27 16.57
N ALA A 87 2.67 11.74 15.52
CA ALA A 87 1.82 12.93 15.60
C ALA A 87 0.70 12.77 16.64
N CYS A 88 0.07 11.59 16.69
CA CYS A 88 -0.95 11.27 17.69
C CYS A 88 -0.38 11.29 19.13
N LYS A 89 0.80 10.67 19.35
CA LYS A 89 1.47 10.68 20.66
C LYS A 89 1.88 12.08 21.11
N ALA A 90 2.32 12.93 20.17
CA ALA A 90 2.64 14.33 20.46
C ALA A 90 1.39 15.09 20.95
N ALA A 91 0.25 14.88 20.28
CA ALA A 91 -1.02 15.47 20.70
C ALA A 91 -1.47 15.02 22.10
N ILE A 92 -1.36 13.73 22.39
CA ILE A 92 -1.69 13.17 23.70
C ILE A 92 -0.77 13.76 24.79
N ARG A 93 0.53 13.88 24.51
CA ARG A 93 1.49 14.48 25.45
C ARG A 93 1.15 15.93 25.75
N GLU A 94 0.82 16.74 24.73
CA GLU A 94 0.39 18.13 24.92
C GLU A 94 -0.88 18.21 25.77
N ALA A 95 -1.88 17.38 25.49
CA ALA A 95 -3.15 17.38 26.23
C ALA A 95 -2.95 17.07 27.72
N ILE A 96 -2.17 16.05 28.05
CA ILE A 96 -1.86 15.68 29.45
C ILE A 96 -1.15 16.84 30.17
N SER A 97 -0.12 17.42 29.55
CA SER A 97 0.62 18.53 30.16
C SER A 97 -0.26 19.77 30.38
N ALA A 98 -1.17 20.07 29.45
CA ALA A 98 -2.11 21.19 29.59
C ALA A 98 -3.15 20.96 30.69
N GLU A 99 -3.60 19.72 30.88
CA GLU A 99 -4.52 19.36 31.98
C GLU A 99 -3.83 19.48 33.34
N GLU A 100 -2.60 18.97 33.46
CA GLU A 100 -1.77 19.08 34.67
C GLU A 100 -1.53 20.55 35.07
N GLU A 101 -1.21 21.42 34.10
CA GLU A 101 -1.01 22.85 34.33
C GLU A 101 -2.30 23.54 34.78
N ARG A 102 -3.42 23.24 34.13
CA ARG A 102 -4.74 23.78 34.51
C ARG A 102 -5.13 23.39 35.94
N ARG A 103 -4.90 22.13 36.31
CA ARG A 103 -5.16 21.62 37.65
C ARG A 103 -4.29 22.30 38.70
N ARG A 104 -3.02 22.56 38.37
CA ARG A 104 -2.09 23.28 39.25
C ARG A 104 -2.54 24.72 39.49
N LEU A 105 -2.93 25.43 38.44
CA LEU A 105 -3.42 26.81 38.53
C LEU A 105 -4.72 26.92 39.34
N ALA A 106 -5.65 25.98 39.17
CA ALA A 106 -6.89 25.92 39.94
C ALA A 106 -6.62 25.70 41.45
N ALA A 107 -5.68 24.80 41.78
CA ALA A 107 -5.25 24.56 43.15
C ALA A 107 -4.57 25.80 43.78
N ASP A 108 -3.75 26.52 43.02
CA ASP A 108 -3.09 27.76 43.48
C ASP A 108 -4.11 28.90 43.70
N ASN A 109 -5.22 28.93 42.96
CA ASN A 109 -6.28 29.93 43.09
C ASN A 109 -7.29 29.63 44.22
N GLY A 110 -7.15 28.49 44.91
CA GLY A 110 -8.03 28.11 46.03
C GLY A 110 -9.46 27.77 45.61
N GLU A 111 -9.68 27.47 44.32
CA GLU A 111 -10.95 26.93 43.83
C GLU A 111 -10.99 25.45 44.24
N ASP A 112 -11.97 25.06 45.06
CA ASP A 112 -12.22 23.64 45.34
C ASP A 112 -12.44 22.93 44.01
N ALA A 113 -11.56 21.99 43.69
CA ALA A 113 -11.64 21.13 42.50
C ALA A 113 -12.80 20.11 42.63
N GLU A 114 -13.95 20.53 43.15
CA GLU A 114 -15.21 19.84 42.90
C GLU A 114 -15.44 19.95 41.40
N MET A 115 -15.08 18.86 40.71
CA MET A 115 -15.26 18.68 39.30
C MET A 115 -16.69 19.06 38.91
N ASP A 116 -16.84 20.20 38.25
CA ASP A 116 -17.98 20.48 37.40
C ASP A 116 -17.99 19.37 36.34
N ASN A 117 -18.69 18.27 36.63
CA ASN A 117 -18.88 17.11 35.74
C ASN A 117 -19.59 17.50 34.42
N ASP A 118 -20.03 18.76 34.33
CA ASP A 118 -20.74 19.34 33.19
C ASP A 118 -19.81 20.17 32.26
N MET A 119 -18.51 20.33 32.58
CA MET A 119 -17.57 20.97 31.65
C MET A 119 -17.18 19.98 30.55
N GLU A 120 -17.69 20.21 29.34
CA GLU A 120 -17.43 19.38 28.16
C GLU A 120 -15.91 19.38 27.85
N ASP A 121 -15.21 18.28 28.18
CA ASP A 121 -13.78 18.12 27.91
C ASP A 121 -13.55 18.10 26.39
N PRO A 122 -12.95 19.17 25.81
CA PRO A 122 -12.82 19.26 24.37
C PRO A 122 -11.83 18.21 23.89
N VAL A 123 -12.30 17.29 23.05
CA VAL A 123 -11.47 16.21 22.49
C VAL A 123 -10.21 16.82 21.84
N PRO A 124 -9.00 16.48 22.30
CA PRO A 124 -7.77 17.05 21.75
C PRO A 124 -7.58 16.61 20.30
N VAL A 125 -7.29 17.58 19.43
CA VAL A 125 -7.13 17.36 17.99
C VAL A 125 -5.66 17.28 17.60
N ILE A 126 -5.32 16.48 16.59
CA ILE A 126 -3.97 16.43 16.02
C ILE A 126 -3.77 17.67 15.13
N THR A 127 -2.90 18.59 15.56
CA THR A 127 -2.60 19.84 14.88
C THR A 127 -1.43 19.73 13.90
N ARG A 128 -1.20 20.77 13.08
CA ARG A 128 -0.03 20.88 12.21
C ARG A 128 1.30 20.74 12.96
N ARG A 129 1.39 21.34 14.15
CA ARG A 129 2.60 21.31 15.00
C ARG A 129 3.03 19.87 15.33
N HIS A 130 2.05 18.99 15.60
CA HIS A 130 2.31 17.57 15.85
C HIS A 130 2.85 16.84 14.62
N PHE A 131 2.34 17.18 13.43
CA PHE A 131 2.87 16.64 12.19
C PHE A 131 4.28 17.17 11.91
N GLU A 132 4.55 18.46 12.12
CA GLU A 132 5.89 19.04 11.96
C GLU A 132 6.92 18.35 12.85
N GLU A 133 6.59 18.12 14.13
CA GLU A 133 7.43 17.34 15.05
C GLU A 133 7.63 15.90 14.55
N ALA A 134 6.56 15.25 14.08
CA ALA A 134 6.64 13.90 13.55
C ALA A 134 7.49 13.81 12.27
N PHE A 135 7.39 14.79 11.38
CA PHE A 135 8.20 14.89 10.16
C PHE A 135 9.67 15.13 10.46
N ALA A 136 10.00 15.94 11.46
CA ALA A 136 11.38 16.16 11.88
C ALA A 136 12.06 14.87 12.37
N ALA A 137 11.30 13.96 12.98
CA ALA A 137 11.78 12.67 13.46
C ALA A 137 11.64 11.52 12.43
N ALA A 138 10.97 11.77 11.30
CA ALA A 138 10.67 10.72 10.32
C ALA A 138 11.88 10.38 9.47
N ARG A 139 12.13 9.07 9.28
CA ARG A 139 13.19 8.56 8.41
C ARG A 139 12.65 7.47 7.49
N ARG A 140 13.07 7.49 6.23
CA ARG A 140 12.79 6.42 5.27
C ARG A 140 13.46 5.11 5.71
N SER A 141 12.70 4.03 5.72
CA SER A 141 13.22 2.70 6.06
C SER A 141 13.89 2.00 4.88
N VAL A 142 13.49 2.33 3.65
CA VAL A 142 14.03 1.70 2.42
C VAL A 142 14.96 2.65 1.68
N ASN A 143 16.12 2.12 1.27
CA ASN A 143 17.13 2.87 0.53
C ASN A 143 16.88 2.85 -0.98
N THR A 144 17.34 3.87 -1.70
CA THR A 144 17.21 4.00 -3.16
C THR A 144 17.93 2.89 -3.92
N HIS A 145 19.02 2.37 -3.38
CA HIS A 145 19.75 1.25 -3.99
C HIS A 145 18.91 -0.05 -4.00
N ASP A 146 18.19 -0.33 -2.92
CA ASP A 146 17.35 -1.53 -2.84
C ASP A 146 16.10 -1.40 -3.72
N LEU A 147 15.56 -0.19 -3.84
CA LEU A 147 14.51 0.15 -4.80
C LEU A 147 14.89 -0.24 -6.24
N HIS A 148 16.11 0.08 -6.68
CA HIS A 148 16.57 -0.26 -8.03
C HIS A 148 16.66 -1.78 -8.24
N LYS A 149 17.15 -2.52 -7.23
CA LYS A 149 17.19 -4.00 -7.28
C LYS A 149 15.79 -4.60 -7.42
N PHE A 150 14.82 -4.08 -6.66
CA PHE A 150 13.44 -4.54 -6.74
C PHE A 150 12.81 -4.25 -8.10
N GLU A 151 13.15 -3.12 -8.72
CA GLU A 151 12.66 -2.78 -10.06
C GLU A 151 13.28 -3.67 -11.15
N GLU A 152 14.58 -3.96 -11.07
CA GLU A 152 15.24 -4.91 -11.98
C GLU A 152 14.65 -6.32 -11.84
N PHE A 153 14.43 -6.77 -10.61
CA PHE A 153 13.77 -8.05 -10.35
C PHE A 153 12.37 -8.08 -10.97
N ARG A 154 11.57 -7.02 -10.80
CA ARG A 154 10.24 -6.91 -11.41
C ARG A 154 10.29 -7.04 -12.93
N LYS A 155 11.23 -6.36 -13.59
CA LYS A 155 11.41 -6.46 -15.06
C LYS A 155 11.77 -7.89 -15.50
N LYS A 156 12.52 -8.64 -14.70
CA LYS A 156 12.91 -10.02 -15.04
C LYS A 156 11.74 -11.00 -14.97
N PHE A 157 10.86 -10.86 -13.97
CA PHE A 157 9.81 -11.84 -13.69
C PHE A 157 8.41 -11.46 -14.21
N ASP A 158 8.19 -10.19 -14.55
CA ASP A 158 6.96 -9.72 -15.19
C ASP A 158 7.24 -9.27 -16.64
N PRO A 159 7.09 -10.18 -17.63
CA PRO A 159 7.35 -9.88 -19.03
C PRO A 159 6.36 -8.86 -19.62
N VAL A 160 5.17 -8.72 -19.05
CA VAL A 160 4.20 -7.69 -19.46
C VAL A 160 4.69 -6.32 -19.00
N TYR A 161 5.15 -6.22 -17.76
CA TYR A 161 5.77 -5.01 -17.23
C TYR A 161 7.03 -4.62 -18.02
N ALA A 162 7.90 -5.59 -18.33
CA ALA A 162 9.12 -5.36 -19.10
C ALA A 162 8.83 -4.75 -20.48
N LYS A 163 7.88 -5.34 -21.25
CA LYS A 163 7.48 -4.83 -22.57
C LYS A 163 6.89 -3.42 -22.49
N LYS A 164 6.02 -3.16 -21.50
CA LYS A 164 5.44 -1.83 -21.27
C LYS A 164 6.51 -0.79 -20.95
N SER A 165 7.52 -1.15 -20.15
CA SER A 165 8.62 -0.25 -19.79
C SER A 165 9.54 0.10 -20.96
N GLN A 166 9.60 -0.74 -22.01
CA GLN A 166 10.38 -0.50 -23.23
C GLN A 166 9.59 0.28 -24.30
N GLY A 167 8.34 0.70 -24.01
CA GLY A 167 7.51 1.43 -24.98
C GLY A 167 6.88 0.54 -26.05
N ASP A 168 7.02 -0.79 -25.94
CA ASP A 168 6.40 -1.74 -26.85
C ASP A 168 4.96 -2.00 -26.43
N ASN A 169 4.04 -1.21 -26.98
CA ASN A 169 2.61 -1.30 -26.69
C ASN A 169 1.88 -2.26 -27.66
N GLN A 170 2.62 -3.12 -28.35
CA GLN A 170 2.06 -4.07 -29.30
C GLN A 170 1.34 -5.19 -28.53
N ARG A 171 0.00 -5.11 -28.51
CA ARG A 171 -0.84 -6.20 -28.01
C ARG A 171 -0.48 -7.49 -28.73
N VAL A 172 -0.34 -8.59 -27.98
CA VAL A 172 -0.17 -9.93 -28.57
C VAL A 172 -1.36 -10.18 -29.50
N ARG A 173 -1.10 -10.18 -30.81
CA ARG A 173 -2.08 -10.60 -31.81
C ARG A 173 -1.91 -12.09 -32.00
N ILE A 174 -2.88 -12.84 -31.50
CA ILE A 174 -3.01 -14.27 -31.78
C ILE A 174 -3.89 -14.37 -33.02
N ASN A 175 -3.40 -15.04 -34.07
CA ASN A 175 -4.21 -15.32 -35.25
C ASN A 175 -5.03 -16.58 -34.92
N TRP A 176 -6.31 -16.40 -34.60
CA TRP A 176 -7.16 -17.51 -34.22
C TRP A 176 -7.58 -18.30 -35.47
N PRO A 177 -7.79 -19.63 -35.38
CA PRO A 177 -8.23 -20.42 -36.53
C PRO A 177 -9.52 -19.90 -37.18
N GLU A 178 -10.40 -19.32 -36.37
CA GLU A 178 -11.67 -18.70 -36.78
C GLU A 178 -11.46 -17.45 -37.66
N ASP A 179 -10.36 -16.72 -37.45
CA ASP A 179 -9.97 -15.55 -38.24
C ASP A 179 -9.52 -15.93 -39.66
N ASN A 180 -9.19 -17.22 -39.89
CA ASN A 180 -8.77 -17.80 -41.17
C ASN A 180 -9.84 -18.72 -41.81
N SER A 181 -11.09 -18.70 -41.32
CA SER A 181 -12.19 -19.57 -41.78
C SER A 181 -12.48 -19.48 -43.29
N ALA A 182 -12.17 -18.36 -43.94
CA ALA A 182 -12.29 -18.19 -45.40
C ALA A 182 -11.33 -19.07 -46.22
N GLN A 183 -10.30 -19.66 -45.59
CA GLN A 183 -9.29 -20.48 -46.27
C GLN A 183 -9.62 -21.98 -46.27
N PHE A 184 -10.57 -22.41 -45.44
CA PHE A 184 -11.01 -23.80 -45.32
C PHE A 184 -12.40 -24.08 -45.94
N ALA A 185 -13.14 -23.03 -46.33
CA ALA A 185 -14.46 -23.17 -46.96
C ALA A 185 -14.42 -23.52 -48.47
N ALA A 186 -13.22 -23.65 -49.06
CA ALA A 186 -13.05 -23.82 -50.51
C ALA A 186 -12.79 -25.29 -50.95
N ALA A 187 -13.03 -26.27 -50.07
CA ALA A 187 -12.67 -27.68 -50.32
C ALA A 187 -13.85 -28.67 -50.35
N GLU A 188 -15.12 -28.21 -50.33
CA GLU A 188 -16.29 -29.11 -50.22
C GLU A 188 -17.30 -29.05 -51.39
N ASP A 189 -16.94 -28.52 -52.57
CA ASP A 189 -17.88 -28.37 -53.71
C ASP A 189 -17.43 -29.11 -54.99
N ASP A 190 -16.74 -30.25 -54.89
CA ASP A 190 -16.30 -31.04 -56.07
C ASP A 190 -16.61 -32.55 -55.98
N ASP A 191 -17.74 -32.91 -55.34
CA ASP A 191 -18.31 -34.27 -55.34
C ASP A 191 -19.71 -34.30 -55.99
N ASP A 192 -19.79 -33.92 -57.28
CA ASP A 192 -20.91 -34.25 -58.17
C ASP A 192 -20.37 -34.94 -59.43
N LEU A 193 -19.95 -36.19 -59.25
CA LEU A 193 -19.65 -37.12 -60.33
C LEU A 193 -20.36 -38.44 -60.04
N TYR A 194 -21.68 -38.52 -60.22
CA TYR A 194 -22.44 -39.70 -60.70
C TYR A 194 -23.94 -39.38 -60.82
N ASP A 195 -24.46 -39.65 -62.02
CA ASP A 195 -25.86 -39.79 -62.52
C ASP A 195 -26.76 -38.57 -62.75
#